data_AF-A0A949LC72-F1
#
_entry.id   AF-A0A949LC72-F1
#
_cell.length_a   1.000
_cell.length_b   1.000
_cell.length_c   1.000
_cell.angle_alpha   90.00
_cell.angle_beta   90.00
_cell.angle_gamma   90.00
#
_symmetry.space_group_name_H-M   'P 1'
#
loop_
_entity.id
_entity.type
_entity.pdbx_description
1 polymer ?
#
loop_
_entity_poly.entity_id
_entity_poly.type
_entity_poly.pdbx_seq_one_letter_code
_entity_poly.pdbx_strand_id
1 'polypeptide(L)'
;MQRGCVLALVAMLAALAWSTPARAGGGPENVFLVVNATSPGSLAVANAYAALRGIPPINVLMLPWQGSREAVTISTFRTDILRPILQAIDSRKLSPQIDCVVYSTDFPWRIDFAEELPRELAGRDKFPSGSLTGMTMLYATVQAGSPEYLDPASNRYWRPVGTDGVPTTTVGFRGWYGWGPLGELLEAGGSRYLLSAVLGVTDGRGNTVPEILRYLRSAAAADGTRPQGTIYFLTNSDIRTTTRNPNNSVFPGVVAALEKLGVKAAAVKGTLPSGKRDIAGLMTGAADFDWPGSGCAVVPGAICENLTSFGGIFTPSAGQTPLSVFLRAGAAGSSGTVIEPFALQAKFPHASIQVHYARGASLVEAFYQSVRSPYQLLVVGDPLCRPWASIPVVEAVIAPDAKPVEPHAPLSGTVEFEPRATVPGGGSADRFELFVDGMRLAQCGLGERLTVDTTQLADGYHDLRLVAIESSPVESQGRWIMPVSFANNGRTLSLEVEPRRVKPSGTVRVSVSGTGLESVVIFAMGRVLGRTRESTSSVEVPAELLGRGSVTIQAIGRAGSGVSNSVNAVPVTVEVTDAG
;
A
#
# COMPACT_ATOMS: atom_id res chain seq x y z
N MET A 1 -0.54 -6.90 -66.67
CA MET A 1 -0.06 -7.22 -65.31
C MET A 1 0.16 -5.92 -64.55
N GLN A 2 -0.88 -5.41 -63.88
CA GLN A 2 -0.81 -4.22 -63.00
C GLN A 2 -2.16 -4.05 -62.28
N ARG A 3 -2.46 -4.91 -61.29
CA ARG A 3 -3.64 -4.77 -60.37
C ARG A 3 -3.39 -5.40 -58.98
N GLY A 4 -2.15 -5.43 -58.50
CA GLY A 4 -1.78 -6.18 -57.29
C GLY A 4 -1.43 -5.37 -56.03
N CYS A 5 -1.21 -4.05 -56.10
CA CYS A 5 -0.57 -3.31 -54.99
C CYS A 5 -1.46 -2.31 -54.24
N VAL A 6 -2.74 -2.16 -54.57
CA VAL A 6 -3.61 -1.14 -53.93
C VAL A 6 -4.50 -1.72 -52.81
N LEU A 7 -4.70 -3.04 -52.74
CA LEU A 7 -5.47 -3.66 -51.65
C LEU A 7 -4.67 -3.93 -50.36
N ALA A 8 -3.33 -3.89 -50.40
CA ALA A 8 -2.50 -4.07 -49.21
C ALA A 8 -2.40 -2.79 -48.35
N LEU A 9 -2.68 -1.62 -48.92
CA LEU A 9 -2.55 -0.33 -48.21
C LEU A 9 -3.83 0.07 -47.44
N VAL A 10 -4.97 -0.56 -47.73
CA VAL A 10 -6.25 -0.30 -47.03
C VAL A 10 -6.47 -1.27 -45.86
N ALA A 11 -5.82 -2.44 -45.86
CA ALA A 11 -5.85 -3.38 -44.73
C ALA A 11 -4.91 -2.96 -43.56
N MET A 12 -4.00 -2.00 -43.78
CA MET A 12 -3.06 -1.51 -42.75
C MET A 12 -3.56 -0.26 -42.00
N LEU A 13 -4.71 0.30 -42.37
CA LEU A 13 -5.33 1.49 -41.74
C LEU A 13 -6.56 1.16 -40.88
N ALA A 14 -6.85 -0.13 -40.67
CA ALA A 14 -7.93 -0.61 -39.79
C ALA A 14 -7.41 -1.41 -38.58
N ALA A 15 -6.12 -1.29 -38.24
CA ALA A 15 -5.68 -1.52 -36.87
C ALA A 15 -6.05 -0.28 -36.03
N LEU A 16 -7.36 -0.03 -35.90
CA LEU A 16 -7.87 0.64 -34.72
C LEU A 16 -7.31 -0.17 -33.57
N ALA A 17 -6.33 0.41 -32.87
CA ALA A 17 -5.89 -0.09 -31.60
C ALA A 17 -7.15 -0.21 -30.74
N TRP A 18 -7.68 -1.42 -30.62
CA TRP A 18 -8.48 -1.78 -29.48
C TRP A 18 -7.55 -1.55 -28.31
N SER A 19 -7.69 -0.37 -27.70
CA SER A 19 -7.16 -0.12 -26.38
C SER A 19 -7.86 -1.14 -25.50
N THR A 20 -7.16 -2.23 -25.20
CA THR A 20 -7.54 -3.08 -24.08
C THR A 20 -7.64 -2.13 -22.88
N PRO A 21 -8.76 -2.14 -22.13
CA PRO A 21 -8.86 -1.30 -20.95
C PRO A 21 -7.69 -1.68 -20.04
N ALA A 22 -6.81 -0.70 -19.82
CA ALA A 22 -5.69 -0.76 -18.90
C ALA A 22 -6.16 -1.17 -17.50
N ARG A 23 -5.49 -2.17 -16.89
CA ARG A 23 -6.04 -2.94 -15.75
C ARG A 23 -5.47 -2.56 -14.36
N ALA A 24 -5.59 -1.31 -13.93
CA ALA A 24 -4.89 -0.81 -12.73
C ALA A 24 -5.72 -0.41 -11.49
N GLY A 25 -5.45 -0.98 -10.29
CA GLY A 25 -5.99 -0.61 -8.95
C GLY A 25 -5.53 -1.56 -7.83
N GLY A 26 -5.55 -1.19 -6.55
CA GLY A 26 -4.88 -1.96 -5.47
C GLY A 26 -5.73 -2.40 -4.25
N GLY A 27 -5.22 -3.38 -3.49
CA GLY A 27 -5.81 -3.93 -2.25
C GLY A 27 -4.77 -4.55 -1.30
N PRO A 28 -5.19 -5.10 -0.15
CA PRO A 28 -4.27 -5.72 0.82
C PRO A 28 -3.51 -6.91 0.24
N GLU A 29 -4.08 -7.61 -0.74
CA GLU A 29 -3.42 -8.68 -1.51
C GLU A 29 -2.22 -8.14 -2.29
N ASN A 30 -2.21 -6.85 -2.66
CA ASN A 30 -1.18 -6.22 -3.47
C ASN A 30 -0.14 -5.43 -2.66
N VAL A 31 -0.26 -5.42 -1.32
CA VAL A 31 0.67 -4.72 -0.42
C VAL A 31 1.68 -5.69 0.17
N PHE A 32 2.97 -5.35 0.08
CA PHE A 32 4.06 -6.05 0.75
C PHE A 32 4.55 -5.24 1.96
N LEU A 33 4.28 -5.74 3.17
CA LEU A 33 4.54 -5.05 4.43
C LEU A 33 5.92 -5.42 4.97
N VAL A 34 6.78 -4.42 5.17
CA VAL A 34 8.15 -4.58 5.68
C VAL A 34 8.21 -4.11 7.14
N VAL A 35 8.59 -5.02 8.02
CA VAL A 35 8.56 -4.84 9.47
C VAL A 35 9.97 -4.89 10.01
N ASN A 36 10.38 -3.88 10.78
CA ASN A 36 11.66 -3.93 11.48
C ASN A 36 11.53 -4.91 12.65
N ALA A 37 12.01 -6.14 12.45
CA ALA A 37 11.86 -7.24 13.41
C ALA A 37 12.57 -6.99 14.76
N THR A 38 13.47 -6.01 14.81
CA THR A 38 14.19 -5.61 16.03
C THR A 38 13.59 -4.38 16.72
N SER A 39 12.52 -3.79 16.19
CA SER A 39 11.81 -2.67 16.82
C SER A 39 10.44 -3.10 17.38
N PRO A 40 10.23 -2.98 18.71
CA PRO A 40 8.90 -3.17 19.31
C PRO A 40 7.84 -2.21 18.74
N GLY A 41 8.22 -0.98 18.38
CA GLY A 41 7.32 -0.01 17.77
C GLY A 41 6.91 -0.43 16.36
N SER A 42 7.86 -0.93 15.57
CA SER A 42 7.61 -1.44 14.22
C SER A 42 6.71 -2.67 14.23
N LEU A 43 6.92 -3.61 15.17
CA LEU A 43 6.03 -4.76 15.36
C LEU A 43 4.60 -4.31 15.72
N ALA A 44 4.45 -3.39 16.68
CA ALA A 44 3.13 -2.92 17.12
C ALA A 44 2.34 -2.23 15.99
N VAL A 45 3.01 -1.37 15.21
CA VAL A 45 2.41 -0.68 14.06
C VAL A 45 2.05 -1.69 12.96
N ALA A 46 2.93 -2.65 12.67
CA ALA A 46 2.69 -3.67 11.65
C ALA A 46 1.53 -4.60 12.02
N ASN A 47 1.47 -5.09 13.26
CA ASN A 47 0.40 -5.95 13.74
C ASN A 47 -0.97 -5.27 13.60
N ALA A 48 -1.05 -4.01 14.04
CA ALA A 48 -2.28 -3.23 13.92
C ALA A 48 -2.67 -2.98 12.46
N TYR A 49 -1.72 -2.60 11.60
CA TYR A 49 -2.01 -2.35 10.18
C TYR A 49 -2.41 -3.63 9.43
N ALA A 50 -1.72 -4.75 9.69
CA ALA A 50 -2.05 -6.04 9.13
C ALA A 50 -3.47 -6.48 9.52
N ALA A 51 -3.86 -6.28 10.78
CA ALA A 51 -5.21 -6.56 11.26
C ALA A 51 -6.26 -5.61 10.65
N LEU A 52 -5.98 -4.30 10.58
CA LEU A 52 -6.90 -3.29 10.04
C LEU A 52 -7.16 -3.49 8.55
N ARG A 53 -6.14 -3.86 7.78
CA ARG A 53 -6.22 -3.99 6.32
C ARG A 53 -6.40 -5.42 5.84
N GLY A 54 -6.28 -6.42 6.72
CA GLY A 54 -6.32 -7.84 6.34
C GLY A 54 -5.15 -8.23 5.43
N ILE A 55 -3.94 -7.73 5.70
CA ILE A 55 -2.74 -8.03 4.90
C ILE A 55 -2.48 -9.55 4.97
N PRO A 56 -2.38 -10.27 3.83
CA PRO A 56 -2.06 -11.69 3.85
C PRO A 56 -0.70 -11.96 4.52
N PRO A 57 -0.58 -12.99 5.39
CA PRO A 57 0.69 -13.27 6.07
C PRO A 57 1.88 -13.50 5.13
N ILE A 58 1.64 -14.07 3.94
CA ILE A 58 2.68 -14.27 2.91
C ILE A 58 3.26 -12.95 2.39
N ASN A 59 2.53 -11.84 2.53
CA ASN A 59 2.96 -10.51 2.11
C ASN A 59 3.77 -9.76 3.19
N VAL A 60 4.05 -10.38 4.34
CA VAL A 60 4.80 -9.73 5.43
C VAL A 60 6.26 -10.17 5.44
N LEU A 61 7.19 -9.22 5.44
CA LEU A 61 8.62 -9.45 5.59
C LEU A 61 9.13 -8.88 6.91
N MET A 62 9.62 -9.77 7.77
CA MET A 62 10.38 -9.43 8.97
C MET A 62 11.83 -9.16 8.57
N LEU A 63 12.20 -7.88 8.45
CA LEU A 63 13.53 -7.43 8.09
C LEU A 63 14.22 -6.83 9.33
N PRO A 64 15.17 -7.52 9.98
CA PRO A 64 15.86 -6.97 11.14
C PRO A 64 16.70 -5.76 10.71
N TRP A 65 16.52 -4.62 11.39
CA TRP A 65 17.27 -3.40 11.09
C TRP A 65 17.71 -2.69 12.38
N GLN A 66 19.03 -2.64 12.58
CA GLN A 66 19.67 -1.97 13.72
C GLN A 66 20.51 -0.75 13.29
N GLY A 67 20.54 -0.43 11.99
CA GLY A 67 21.24 0.75 11.48
C GLY A 67 20.53 2.05 11.85
N SER A 68 21.06 3.16 11.35
CA SER A 68 20.47 4.49 11.53
C SER A 68 19.00 4.53 11.08
N ARG A 69 18.17 5.23 11.85
CA ARG A 69 16.77 5.53 11.51
C ARG A 69 16.62 6.89 10.82
N GLU A 70 17.68 7.68 10.78
CA GLU A 70 17.72 8.94 10.04
C GLU A 70 18.17 8.71 8.60
N ALA A 71 19.43 8.30 8.43
CA ALA A 71 20.07 8.27 7.12
C ALA A 71 21.01 7.09 6.94
N VAL A 72 21.02 6.57 5.72
CA VAL A 72 21.95 5.53 5.24
C VAL A 72 22.47 5.88 3.84
N THR A 73 23.57 5.28 3.42
CA THR A 73 24.03 5.41 2.02
C THR A 73 23.13 4.63 1.06
N ILE A 74 23.14 4.99 -0.22
CA ILE A 74 22.40 4.28 -1.27
C ILE A 74 22.88 2.82 -1.44
N SER A 75 24.17 2.53 -1.25
CA SER A 75 24.69 1.15 -1.23
C SER A 75 24.12 0.32 -0.09
N THR A 76 24.06 0.88 1.14
CA THR A 76 23.43 0.22 2.28
C THR A 76 21.94 0.02 2.04
N PHE A 77 21.23 1.03 1.55
CA PHE A 77 19.81 0.89 1.18
C PHE A 77 19.59 -0.22 0.15
N ARG A 78 20.38 -0.23 -0.92
CA ARG A 78 20.29 -1.22 -2.00
C ARG A 78 20.52 -2.64 -1.47
N THR A 79 21.53 -2.82 -0.63
CA THR A 79 22.00 -4.15 -0.21
C THR A 79 21.19 -4.71 0.96
N ASP A 80 20.90 -3.89 1.96
CA ASP A 80 20.39 -4.34 3.24
C ASP A 80 18.88 -4.14 3.40
N ILE A 81 18.27 -3.30 2.55
CA ILE A 81 16.83 -3.02 2.58
C ILE A 81 16.15 -3.46 1.28
N LEU A 82 16.51 -2.84 0.15
CA LEU A 82 15.80 -3.04 -1.11
C LEU A 82 15.96 -4.46 -1.66
N ARG A 83 17.19 -4.99 -1.73
CA ARG A 83 17.45 -6.33 -2.25
C ARG A 83 16.71 -7.43 -1.46
N PRO A 84 16.73 -7.49 -0.12
CA PRO A 84 15.94 -8.45 0.64
C PRO A 84 14.44 -8.39 0.36
N ILE A 85 13.89 -7.18 0.18
CA ILE A 85 12.47 -6.99 -0.17
C ILE A 85 12.16 -7.61 -1.54
N LEU A 86 12.93 -7.25 -2.57
CA LEU A 86 12.72 -7.75 -3.92
C LEU A 86 12.92 -9.28 -4.00
N GLN A 87 13.92 -9.83 -3.31
CA GLN A 87 14.15 -11.27 -3.23
C GLN A 87 13.01 -11.99 -2.50
N ALA A 88 12.44 -11.40 -1.45
CA ALA A 88 11.31 -11.98 -0.74
C ALA A 88 10.04 -12.00 -1.61
N ILE A 89 9.77 -10.92 -2.34
CA ILE A 89 8.65 -10.85 -3.30
C ILE A 89 8.81 -11.93 -4.38
N ASP A 90 10.00 -12.05 -4.97
CA ASP A 90 10.27 -13.00 -6.06
C ASP A 90 10.24 -14.46 -5.59
N SER A 91 10.94 -14.78 -4.49
CA SER A 91 10.98 -16.15 -3.95
C SER A 91 9.62 -16.67 -3.49
N ARG A 92 8.69 -15.77 -3.14
CA ARG A 92 7.30 -16.09 -2.79
C ARG A 92 6.36 -16.06 -3.99
N LYS A 93 6.89 -15.81 -5.20
CA LYS A 93 6.15 -15.71 -6.47
C LYS A 93 5.08 -14.60 -6.47
N LEU A 94 5.33 -13.52 -5.74
CA LEU A 94 4.39 -12.40 -5.59
C LEU A 94 4.65 -11.26 -6.59
N SER A 95 5.72 -11.32 -7.38
CA SER A 95 6.09 -10.28 -8.36
C SER A 95 4.95 -9.82 -9.28
N PRO A 96 4.06 -10.70 -9.79
CA PRO A 96 2.92 -10.27 -10.63
C PRO A 96 1.75 -9.63 -9.87
N GLN A 97 1.82 -9.58 -8.53
CA GLN A 97 0.71 -9.21 -7.65
C GLN A 97 1.05 -8.01 -6.76
N ILE A 98 2.31 -7.84 -6.36
CA ILE A 98 2.68 -6.72 -5.48
C ILE A 98 2.76 -5.42 -6.26
N ASP A 99 1.99 -4.45 -5.79
CA ASP A 99 1.87 -3.11 -6.35
C ASP A 99 2.56 -2.07 -5.44
N CYS A 100 2.63 -2.35 -4.13
CA CYS A 100 3.12 -1.41 -3.14
C CYS A 100 3.99 -2.07 -2.04
N VAL A 101 5.14 -1.45 -1.75
CA VAL A 101 5.99 -1.76 -0.59
C VAL A 101 5.70 -0.77 0.52
N VAL A 102 5.25 -1.28 1.66
CA VAL A 102 4.87 -0.48 2.83
C VAL A 102 5.82 -0.77 3.96
N TYR A 103 6.52 0.25 4.43
CA TYR A 103 7.37 0.14 5.62
C TYR A 103 6.53 0.42 6.86
N SER A 104 6.75 -0.33 7.95
CA SER A 104 6.10 -0.04 9.24
C SER A 104 6.65 1.26 9.86
N THR A 105 7.51 1.18 10.86
CA THR A 105 8.32 2.30 11.38
C THR A 105 9.74 1.84 11.69
N ASP A 106 10.60 2.78 12.11
CA ASP A 106 11.99 2.55 12.52
C ASP A 106 12.91 2.00 11.41
N PHE A 107 12.71 2.51 10.20
CA PHE A 107 13.63 2.41 9.06
C PHE A 107 14.22 3.80 8.75
N PRO A 108 15.38 3.89 8.06
CA PRO A 108 15.95 5.18 7.65
C PRO A 108 14.98 5.92 6.76
N TRP A 109 14.69 7.19 7.05
CA TRP A 109 13.84 8.02 6.20
C TRP A 109 14.61 8.71 5.07
N ARG A 110 15.94 8.89 5.20
CA ARG A 110 16.83 9.50 4.20
C ARG A 110 17.84 8.51 3.63
N ILE A 111 18.05 8.57 2.32
CA ILE A 111 19.00 7.74 1.57
C ILE A 111 20.00 8.67 0.87
N ASP A 112 21.25 8.68 1.34
CA ASP A 112 22.32 9.53 0.82
C ASP A 112 22.97 8.87 -0.40
N PHE A 113 22.84 9.49 -1.58
CA PHE A 113 23.30 8.97 -2.86
C PHE A 113 24.53 9.71 -3.41
N ALA A 114 25.29 10.39 -2.54
CA ALA A 114 26.51 11.11 -2.93
C ALA A 114 27.48 10.26 -3.76
N GLU A 115 27.59 8.97 -3.45
CA GLU A 115 28.47 8.01 -4.14
C GLU A 115 28.05 7.71 -5.58
N GLU A 116 26.81 8.02 -5.97
CA GLU A 116 26.25 7.80 -7.32
C GLU A 116 26.01 9.08 -8.11
N LEU A 117 26.39 10.24 -7.53
CA LEU A 117 26.34 11.48 -8.28
C LEU A 117 27.30 11.44 -9.48
N PRO A 118 26.84 11.83 -10.69
CA PRO A 118 27.73 12.12 -11.80
C PRO A 118 28.83 13.11 -11.40
N ARG A 119 30.04 12.96 -11.94
CA ARG A 119 31.19 13.81 -11.60
C ARG A 119 30.89 15.30 -11.80
N GLU A 120 30.05 15.66 -12.77
CA GLU A 120 29.66 17.06 -13.00
C GLU A 120 28.79 17.64 -11.87
N LEU A 121 28.08 16.79 -11.13
CA LEU A 121 27.15 17.18 -10.06
C LEU A 121 27.76 17.02 -8.65
N ALA A 122 28.73 16.12 -8.47
CA ALA A 122 29.38 15.81 -7.19
C ALA A 122 29.99 17.02 -6.46
N GLY A 123 30.33 18.10 -7.18
CA GLY A 123 30.84 19.35 -6.59
C GLY A 123 29.80 20.48 -6.44
N ARG A 124 28.55 20.27 -6.88
CA ARG A 124 27.50 21.30 -6.92
C ARG A 124 26.30 20.97 -6.05
N ASP A 125 25.95 19.68 -5.95
CA ASP A 125 24.90 19.23 -5.06
C ASP A 125 25.43 19.16 -3.63
N LYS A 126 24.90 20.03 -2.77
CA LYS A 126 25.34 20.12 -1.37
C LYS A 126 24.78 18.99 -0.51
N PHE A 127 23.69 18.34 -0.93
CA PHE A 127 22.99 17.34 -0.13
C PHE A 127 22.25 16.30 -1.01
N PRO A 128 22.99 15.42 -1.69
CA PRO A 128 22.43 14.40 -2.57
C PRO A 128 21.72 13.29 -1.80
N SER A 129 20.48 13.55 -1.38
CA SER A 129 19.67 12.60 -0.63
C SER A 129 18.27 12.42 -1.22
N GLY A 130 17.82 11.16 -1.23
CA GLY A 130 16.46 10.75 -1.53
C GLY A 130 15.75 10.27 -0.27
N SER A 131 14.45 10.05 -0.36
CA SER A 131 13.61 9.48 0.70
C SER A 131 13.49 7.97 0.55
N LEU A 132 13.25 7.26 1.65
CA LEU A 132 13.00 5.82 1.62
C LEU A 132 11.93 5.42 0.59
N THR A 133 10.80 6.12 0.59
CA THR A 133 9.65 5.81 -0.28
C THR A 133 9.88 6.24 -1.72
N GLY A 134 10.53 7.39 -1.95
CA GLY A 134 10.88 7.84 -3.30
C GLY A 134 11.88 6.91 -3.98
N MET A 135 12.92 6.48 -3.26
CA MET A 135 13.94 5.56 -3.78
C MET A 135 13.39 4.14 -3.96
N THR A 136 12.47 3.70 -3.08
CA THR A 136 11.76 2.42 -3.28
C THR A 136 10.81 2.48 -4.47
N MET A 137 10.14 3.61 -4.71
CA MET A 137 9.29 3.76 -5.88
C MET A 137 10.05 3.65 -7.19
N LEU A 138 11.25 4.23 -7.22
CA LEU A 138 12.18 4.20 -8.35
C LEU A 138 13.14 3.00 -8.26
N TYR A 139 12.70 1.86 -7.70
CA TYR A 139 13.58 0.72 -7.40
C TYR A 139 14.40 0.24 -8.61
N ALA A 140 13.82 0.27 -9.82
CA ALA A 140 14.48 -0.22 -11.02
C ALA A 140 15.77 0.56 -11.33
N THR A 141 15.72 1.89 -11.25
CA THR A 141 16.90 2.75 -11.48
C THR A 141 17.89 2.65 -10.32
N VAL A 142 17.38 2.57 -9.08
CA VAL A 142 18.23 2.37 -7.90
C VAL A 142 18.95 1.04 -7.97
N GLN A 143 18.30 -0.04 -8.39
CA GLN A 143 18.91 -1.36 -8.54
C GLN A 143 19.96 -1.37 -9.67
N ALA A 144 19.72 -0.62 -10.74
CA ALA A 144 20.66 -0.48 -11.85
C ALA A 144 21.92 0.34 -11.52
N GLY A 145 21.95 1.05 -10.39
CA GLY A 145 23.03 1.99 -10.07
C GLY A 145 23.08 3.17 -11.04
N SER A 146 21.94 3.52 -11.63
CA SER A 146 21.78 4.65 -12.54
C SER A 146 21.10 5.80 -11.80
N PRO A 147 21.64 7.03 -11.84
CA PRO A 147 21.03 8.19 -11.20
C PRO A 147 19.81 8.75 -11.97
N GLU A 148 19.17 7.93 -12.83
CA GLU A 148 17.92 8.27 -13.53
C GLU A 148 16.77 8.66 -12.60
N TYR A 149 16.83 8.30 -11.32
CA TYR A 149 15.88 8.80 -10.31
C TYR A 149 15.92 10.34 -10.16
N LEU A 150 17.02 11.00 -10.56
CA LEU A 150 17.16 12.46 -10.60
C LEU A 150 16.46 13.12 -11.79
N ASP A 151 15.98 12.35 -12.77
CA ASP A 151 15.21 12.91 -13.89
C ASP A 151 13.98 13.68 -13.34
N PRO A 152 13.74 14.94 -13.76
CA PRO A 152 12.53 15.68 -13.42
C PRO A 152 11.22 14.99 -13.82
N ALA A 153 11.29 13.98 -14.70
CA ALA A 153 10.23 13.10 -15.15
C ALA A 153 10.45 11.62 -14.76
N SER A 154 11.17 11.36 -13.65
CA SER A 154 11.49 10.00 -13.20
C SER A 154 10.25 9.17 -12.85
N ASN A 155 9.14 9.80 -12.48
CA ASN A 155 7.85 9.14 -12.30
C ASN A 155 6.91 9.35 -13.50
N ARG A 156 6.76 8.29 -14.30
CA ARG A 156 5.87 8.25 -15.47
C ARG A 156 4.45 7.79 -15.14
N TYR A 157 4.19 7.33 -13.91
CA TYR A 157 2.83 7.10 -13.41
C TYR A 157 2.10 8.42 -13.08
N TRP A 158 2.84 9.51 -12.86
CA TRP A 158 2.30 10.87 -12.74
C TRP A 158 1.31 11.21 -13.88
N ARG A 159 0.21 11.92 -13.56
CA ARG A 159 -0.81 12.32 -14.54
C ARG A 159 -0.65 13.79 -14.95
N PRO A 160 -0.52 14.09 -16.25
CA PRO A 160 -0.52 15.45 -16.76
C PRO A 160 -1.76 16.24 -16.33
N VAL A 161 -1.55 17.52 -16.00
CA VAL A 161 -2.59 18.47 -15.62
C VAL A 161 -2.73 19.57 -16.67
N GLY A 162 -3.96 20.06 -16.84
CA GLY A 162 -4.24 21.25 -17.65
C GLY A 162 -3.66 22.53 -17.04
N THR A 163 -3.84 23.65 -17.74
CA THR A 163 -3.46 24.99 -17.24
C THR A 163 -4.26 25.45 -16.02
N ASP A 164 -5.43 24.85 -15.82
CA ASP A 164 -6.29 24.96 -14.65
C ASP A 164 -5.91 24.00 -13.51
N GLY A 165 -4.85 23.20 -13.70
CA GLY A 165 -4.36 22.24 -12.72
C GLY A 165 -5.17 20.96 -12.60
N VAL A 166 -6.20 20.78 -13.44
CA VAL A 166 -7.08 19.60 -13.37
C VAL A 166 -6.47 18.46 -14.18
N PRO A 167 -6.33 17.25 -13.59
CA PRO A 167 -5.86 16.08 -14.32
C PRO A 167 -6.95 15.54 -15.24
N THR A 168 -6.58 15.19 -16.47
CA THR A 168 -7.52 14.61 -17.45
C THR A 168 -7.98 13.21 -17.03
N THR A 169 -7.07 12.41 -16.49
CA THR A 169 -7.34 11.04 -16.06
C THR A 169 -6.87 10.80 -14.63
N THR A 170 -7.51 9.83 -13.98
CA THR A 170 -6.98 9.14 -12.81
C THR A 170 -7.01 7.67 -13.16
N VAL A 171 -5.89 6.98 -12.99
CA VAL A 171 -5.80 5.54 -13.25
C VAL A 171 -5.26 4.88 -12.00
N GLY A 172 -5.63 3.63 -11.70
CA GLY A 172 -4.99 2.93 -10.59
C GLY A 172 -3.59 2.46 -10.98
N PHE A 173 -2.99 1.62 -10.15
CA PHE A 173 -1.64 1.13 -10.36
C PHE A 173 -1.55 -0.40 -10.37
N ARG A 174 -0.61 -0.95 -11.14
CA ARG A 174 -0.06 -2.30 -10.93
C ARG A 174 1.45 -2.30 -11.06
N GLY A 175 2.13 -3.05 -10.19
CA GLY A 175 3.59 -3.17 -10.19
C GLY A 175 4.16 -3.84 -11.44
N TRP A 176 3.34 -4.61 -12.15
CA TRP A 176 3.74 -5.27 -13.39
C TRP A 176 3.61 -4.39 -14.65
N TYR A 177 3.05 -3.18 -14.53
CA TYR A 177 2.96 -2.25 -15.66
C TYR A 177 4.27 -1.61 -16.06
N GLY A 178 4.44 -1.52 -17.38
CA GLY A 178 5.36 -0.60 -18.00
C GLY A 178 4.73 0.78 -18.16
N TRP A 179 5.52 1.82 -17.94
CA TRP A 179 5.13 3.19 -18.23
C TRP A 179 6.03 3.78 -19.32
N GLY A 180 5.40 4.20 -20.41
CA GLY A 180 6.09 4.85 -21.52
C GLY A 180 6.42 6.32 -21.24
N PRO A 181 7.23 6.96 -22.11
CA PRO A 181 7.78 8.29 -21.83
C PRO A 181 6.74 9.41 -21.65
N LEU A 182 5.53 9.25 -22.18
CA LEU A 182 4.42 10.21 -22.04
C LEU A 182 3.47 9.83 -20.90
N GLY A 183 3.81 8.80 -20.12
CA GLY A 183 2.97 8.25 -19.06
C GLY A 183 1.84 7.36 -19.57
N GLU A 184 1.93 6.89 -20.82
CA GLU A 184 1.08 5.83 -21.35
C GLU A 184 1.37 4.50 -20.66
N LEU A 185 0.31 3.73 -20.41
CA LEU A 185 0.43 2.39 -19.85
C LEU A 185 0.82 1.41 -20.95
N LEU A 186 1.81 0.58 -20.67
CA LEU A 186 2.33 -0.44 -21.56
C LEU A 186 2.21 -1.81 -20.89
N GLU A 187 1.58 -2.77 -21.57
CA GLU A 187 1.45 -4.16 -21.07
C GLU A 187 2.80 -4.90 -21.04
N ALA A 188 3.78 -4.44 -21.82
CA ALA A 188 5.15 -4.94 -21.82
C ALA A 188 6.15 -3.81 -22.12
N GLY A 189 7.36 -3.92 -21.57
CA GLY A 189 8.39 -2.87 -21.67
C GLY A 189 8.15 -1.72 -20.70
N GLY A 190 8.69 -0.54 -20.99
CA GLY A 190 8.51 0.68 -20.18
C GLY A 190 9.23 0.68 -18.82
N SER A 191 9.14 1.82 -18.13
CA SER A 191 9.64 1.96 -16.76
C SER A 191 8.69 1.25 -15.79
N ARG A 192 9.25 0.50 -14.83
CA ARG A 192 8.49 -0.20 -13.78
C ARG A 192 8.71 0.46 -12.43
N TYR A 193 7.69 0.41 -11.59
CA TYR A 193 7.68 1.04 -10.28
C TYR A 193 7.07 0.10 -9.23
N LEU A 194 7.35 0.37 -7.96
CA LEU A 194 6.63 -0.21 -6.82
C LEU A 194 6.17 0.95 -5.95
N LEU A 195 4.86 1.21 -5.83
CA LEU A 195 4.43 2.32 -4.98
C LEU A 195 4.97 2.14 -3.55
N SER A 196 5.21 3.23 -2.83
CA SER A 196 5.76 3.10 -1.48
C SER A 196 5.23 4.11 -0.49
N ALA A 197 5.08 3.67 0.75
CA ALA A 197 4.73 4.51 1.89
C ALA A 197 5.41 3.96 3.15
N VAL A 198 5.55 4.82 4.17
CA VAL A 198 5.86 4.40 5.53
C VAL A 198 4.66 4.65 6.42
N LEU A 199 4.29 3.69 7.28
CA LEU A 199 3.08 3.79 8.11
C LEU A 199 3.21 4.89 9.14
N GLY A 200 4.43 5.18 9.62
CA GLY A 200 4.76 6.31 10.48
C GLY A 200 6.26 6.40 10.75
N VAL A 201 6.70 7.54 11.29
CA VAL A 201 8.09 7.73 11.76
C VAL A 201 8.05 7.98 13.26
N THR A 202 8.74 7.16 14.04
CA THR A 202 8.77 7.24 15.51
C THR A 202 10.00 7.95 16.07
N ASP A 203 10.89 8.43 15.21
CA ASP A 203 12.14 9.09 15.61
C ASP A 203 11.96 10.60 15.78
N GLY A 204 12.67 11.19 16.75
CA GLY A 204 12.71 12.64 17.01
C GLY A 204 11.32 13.32 17.06
N ARG A 205 11.06 14.22 16.13
CA ARG A 205 9.81 15.01 15.96
C ARG A 205 8.71 14.23 15.21
N GLY A 206 8.87 12.92 15.05
CA GLY A 206 7.87 12.01 14.48
C GLY A 206 6.63 11.84 15.36
N ASN A 207 5.91 10.74 15.16
CA ASN A 207 4.71 10.36 15.89
C ASN A 207 4.99 9.27 16.92
N THR A 208 4.17 9.21 17.96
CA THR A 208 4.18 8.06 18.88
C THR A 208 3.45 6.86 18.26
N VAL A 209 3.75 5.63 18.68
CA VAL A 209 3.01 4.44 18.22
C VAL A 209 1.50 4.60 18.41
N PRO A 210 0.97 5.05 19.58
CA PRO A 210 -0.47 5.30 19.73
C PRO A 210 -1.06 6.32 18.74
N GLU A 211 -0.32 7.39 18.41
CA GLU A 211 -0.74 8.35 17.37
C GLU A 211 -0.86 7.66 16.01
N ILE A 212 0.13 6.82 15.66
CA ILE A 212 0.15 6.04 14.42
C ILE A 212 -1.06 5.12 14.34
N LEU A 213 -1.27 4.30 15.37
CA LEU A 213 -2.40 3.37 15.41
C LEU A 213 -3.76 4.10 15.28
N ARG A 214 -3.88 5.29 15.88
CA ARG A 214 -5.11 6.08 15.84
C ARG A 214 -5.42 6.58 14.43
N TYR A 215 -4.46 7.19 13.72
CA TYR A 215 -4.75 7.67 12.37
C TYR A 215 -4.90 6.54 11.36
N LEU A 216 -4.18 5.41 11.52
CA LEU A 216 -4.37 4.23 10.65
C LEU A 216 -5.77 3.64 10.81
N ARG A 217 -6.27 3.54 12.06
CA ARG A 217 -7.65 3.08 12.31
C ARG A 217 -8.69 4.03 11.70
N SER A 218 -8.48 5.34 11.86
CA SER A 218 -9.34 6.37 11.27
C SER A 218 -9.34 6.30 9.73
N ALA A 219 -8.16 6.11 9.13
CA ALA A 219 -7.97 5.99 7.69
C ALA A 219 -8.65 4.72 7.13
N ALA A 220 -8.47 3.56 7.78
CA ALA A 220 -9.14 2.32 7.38
C ALA A 220 -10.67 2.41 7.45
N ALA A 221 -11.19 3.07 8.49
CA ALA A 221 -12.63 3.27 8.65
C ALA A 221 -13.23 4.27 7.65
N ALA A 222 -12.41 5.07 6.97
CA ALA A 222 -12.87 6.09 6.03
C ALA A 222 -13.20 5.55 4.63
N ASP A 223 -12.71 4.36 4.27
CA ASP A 223 -12.84 3.78 2.93
C ASP A 223 -14.30 3.76 2.44
N GLY A 224 -14.54 4.34 1.26
CA GLY A 224 -15.86 4.42 0.64
C GLY A 224 -16.91 5.25 1.38
N THR A 225 -16.58 5.88 2.52
CA THR A 225 -17.55 6.63 3.34
C THR A 225 -17.96 7.98 2.75
N ARG A 226 -17.16 8.52 1.81
CA ARG A 226 -17.34 9.85 1.20
C ARG A 226 -17.55 10.93 2.28
N PRO A 227 -16.53 11.19 3.13
CA PRO A 227 -16.70 11.98 4.35
C PRO A 227 -17.24 13.37 4.06
N GLN A 228 -18.16 13.82 4.92
CA GLN A 228 -18.68 15.19 4.89
C GLN A 228 -17.60 16.14 5.40
N GLY A 229 -17.19 17.09 4.57
CA GLY A 229 -16.19 18.10 4.94
C GLY A 229 -15.71 18.88 3.72
N THR A 230 -14.77 19.78 3.95
CA THR A 230 -14.25 20.71 2.94
C THR A 230 -12.76 20.47 2.72
N ILE A 231 -12.34 20.44 1.45
CA ILE A 231 -10.94 20.43 1.05
C ILE A 231 -10.45 21.88 0.93
N TYR A 232 -9.47 22.28 1.75
CA TYR A 232 -8.98 23.65 1.78
C TYR A 232 -7.64 23.80 1.05
N PHE A 233 -7.57 24.79 0.16
CA PHE A 233 -6.34 25.21 -0.54
C PHE A 233 -5.92 26.59 -0.05
N LEU A 234 -4.71 26.70 0.50
CA LEU A 234 -4.30 27.91 1.20
C LEU A 234 -3.48 28.80 0.28
N THR A 235 -3.86 30.07 0.16
CA THR A 235 -3.15 31.08 -0.64
C THR A 235 -2.44 32.10 0.24
N ASN A 236 -1.17 32.36 -0.06
CA ASN A 236 -0.37 33.39 0.59
C ASN A 236 0.76 33.82 -0.37
N SER A 237 1.60 34.76 0.06
CA SER A 237 2.69 35.32 -0.76
C SER A 237 3.99 34.51 -0.72
N ASP A 238 4.04 33.38 -0.01
CA ASP A 238 5.24 32.52 0.06
C ASP A 238 5.43 31.78 -1.27
N ILE A 239 6.69 31.62 -1.69
CA ILE A 239 7.06 30.89 -2.91
C ILE A 239 6.51 29.46 -2.91
N ARG A 240 6.41 28.84 -1.74
CA ARG A 240 5.83 27.50 -1.54
C ARG A 240 4.38 27.42 -2.02
N THR A 241 3.66 28.52 -1.93
CA THR A 241 2.27 28.62 -2.34
C THR A 241 2.14 29.08 -3.79
N THR A 242 2.90 30.11 -4.19
CA THR A 242 2.82 30.65 -5.55
C THR A 242 3.32 29.67 -6.60
N THR A 243 4.27 28.80 -6.26
CA THR A 243 4.71 27.70 -7.14
C THR A 243 3.60 26.65 -7.36
N ARG A 244 2.75 26.41 -6.35
CA ARG A 244 1.59 25.49 -6.44
C ARG A 244 0.37 26.10 -7.14
N ASN A 245 0.28 27.43 -7.17
CA ASN A 245 -0.83 28.15 -7.76
C ASN A 245 -0.36 29.30 -8.67
N PRO A 246 0.40 28.99 -9.75
CA PRO A 246 0.89 30.01 -10.66
C PRO A 246 -0.28 30.81 -11.24
N ASN A 247 -0.12 32.14 -11.28
CA ASN A 247 -1.14 33.08 -11.76
C ASN A 247 -2.54 32.94 -11.12
N ASN A 248 -2.63 32.30 -9.95
CA ASN A 248 -3.88 31.97 -9.27
C ASN A 248 -4.88 31.14 -10.11
N SER A 249 -4.42 30.33 -11.07
CA SER A 249 -5.32 29.56 -11.95
C SER A 249 -5.58 28.12 -11.47
N VAL A 250 -4.62 27.51 -10.78
CA VAL A 250 -4.66 26.08 -10.42
C VAL A 250 -5.68 25.78 -9.33
N PHE A 251 -5.67 26.53 -8.23
CA PHE A 251 -6.59 26.24 -7.11
C PHE A 251 -8.06 26.45 -7.49
N PRO A 252 -8.46 27.52 -8.21
CA PRO A 252 -9.84 27.64 -8.68
C PRO A 252 -10.27 26.50 -9.60
N GLY A 253 -9.42 26.06 -10.52
CA GLY A 253 -9.73 24.94 -11.42
C GLY A 253 -9.92 23.62 -10.67
N VAL A 254 -9.03 23.32 -9.71
CA VAL A 254 -9.14 22.15 -8.85
C VAL A 254 -10.37 22.20 -7.94
N VAL A 255 -10.71 23.36 -7.37
CA VAL A 255 -11.94 23.54 -6.58
C VAL A 255 -13.17 23.24 -7.43
N ALA A 256 -13.26 23.81 -8.63
CA ALA A 256 -14.38 23.55 -9.54
C ALA A 256 -14.46 22.08 -9.96
N ALA A 257 -13.32 21.39 -10.13
CA ALA A 257 -13.29 19.95 -10.42
C ALA A 257 -13.79 19.10 -9.25
N LEU A 258 -13.44 19.46 -8.01
CA LEU A 258 -13.92 18.79 -6.80
C LEU A 258 -15.42 18.99 -6.59
N GLU A 259 -15.92 20.20 -6.81
CA GLU A 259 -17.35 20.51 -6.70
C GLU A 259 -18.18 19.69 -7.71
N LYS A 260 -17.68 19.50 -8.93
CA LYS A 260 -18.30 18.60 -9.94
C LYS A 260 -18.34 17.14 -9.50
N LEU A 261 -17.41 16.71 -8.65
CA LEU A 261 -17.40 15.37 -8.04
C LEU A 261 -18.27 15.29 -6.78
N GLY A 262 -18.95 16.38 -6.40
CA GLY A 262 -19.77 16.47 -5.19
C GLY A 262 -18.97 16.65 -3.91
N VAL A 263 -17.71 17.09 -4.00
CA VAL A 263 -16.82 17.32 -2.85
C VAL A 263 -16.66 18.82 -2.62
N LYS A 264 -16.94 19.28 -1.39
CA LYS A 264 -16.77 20.70 -1.06
C LYS A 264 -15.29 21.05 -1.06
N ALA A 265 -14.94 22.17 -1.68
CA ALA A 265 -13.57 22.67 -1.69
C ALA A 265 -13.57 24.20 -1.62
N ALA A 266 -12.50 24.78 -1.08
CA ALA A 266 -12.37 26.23 -0.97
C ALA A 266 -10.90 26.66 -1.04
N ALA A 267 -10.63 27.71 -1.82
CA ALA A 267 -9.38 28.45 -1.74
C ALA A 267 -9.51 29.56 -0.69
N VAL A 268 -8.63 29.58 0.32
CA VAL A 268 -8.69 30.50 1.46
C VAL A 268 -7.34 31.18 1.66
N LYS A 269 -7.34 32.47 1.96
CA LYS A 269 -6.10 33.20 2.25
C LYS A 269 -5.57 32.84 3.64
N GLY A 270 -4.29 32.52 3.75
CA GLY A 270 -3.61 32.26 5.02
C GLY A 270 -2.59 31.12 4.95
N THR A 271 -2.11 30.71 6.12
CA THR A 271 -1.23 29.54 6.28
C THR A 271 -2.02 28.28 6.62
N LEU A 272 -3.02 28.41 7.48
CA LEU A 272 -3.98 27.37 7.81
C LEU A 272 -5.39 27.99 7.77
N PRO A 273 -6.44 27.19 7.59
CA PRO A 273 -7.80 27.62 7.90
C PRO A 273 -7.91 27.97 9.39
N SER A 274 -8.91 28.74 9.78
CA SER A 274 -9.17 29.10 11.19
C SER A 274 -10.50 28.51 11.66
N GLY A 275 -10.46 27.77 12.77
CA GLY A 275 -11.64 27.19 13.44
C GLY A 275 -12.40 26.14 12.62
N LYS A 276 -11.79 25.58 11.56
CA LYS A 276 -12.47 24.62 10.67
C LYS A 276 -12.39 23.22 11.24
N ARG A 277 -13.55 22.65 11.57
CA ARG A 277 -13.67 21.31 12.19
C ARG A 277 -13.94 20.19 11.18
N ASP A 278 -13.98 20.54 9.90
CA ASP A 278 -14.46 19.71 8.80
C ASP A 278 -13.40 19.51 7.70
N ILE A 279 -12.10 19.53 8.04
CA ILE A 279 -11.03 19.44 7.04
C ILE A 279 -10.99 18.03 6.47
N ALA A 280 -11.54 17.85 5.26
CA ALA A 280 -11.50 16.61 4.47
C ALA A 280 -10.26 16.51 3.58
N GLY A 281 -9.55 17.62 3.39
CA GLY A 281 -8.26 17.68 2.74
C GLY A 281 -7.65 19.06 2.95
N LEU A 282 -6.33 19.13 2.92
CA LEU A 282 -5.61 20.38 3.10
C LEU A 282 -4.43 20.45 2.14
N MET A 283 -4.26 21.57 1.47
CA MET A 283 -3.04 21.90 0.75
C MET A 283 -2.56 23.28 1.18
N THR A 284 -1.39 23.34 1.79
CA THR A 284 -0.73 24.57 2.21
C THR A 284 0.73 24.62 1.76
N GLY A 285 1.37 25.77 2.01
CA GLY A 285 2.77 26.06 1.71
C GLY A 285 3.29 27.09 2.70
N ALA A 286 3.91 26.60 3.77
CA ALA A 286 4.55 27.44 4.79
C ALA A 286 5.71 26.71 5.47
N ALA A 287 6.74 27.47 5.85
CA ALA A 287 7.86 26.95 6.64
C ALA A 287 7.38 26.42 8.00
N ASP A 288 6.54 27.20 8.68
CA ASP A 288 6.03 26.90 10.02
C ASP A 288 4.56 27.26 10.16
N PHE A 289 3.86 26.51 11.01
CA PHE A 289 2.46 26.76 11.35
C PHE A 289 2.09 26.22 12.73
N ASP A 290 1.13 26.87 13.38
CA ASP A 290 0.58 26.45 14.66
C ASP A 290 -0.75 25.70 14.43
N TRP A 291 -0.68 24.37 14.36
CA TRP A 291 -1.87 23.55 14.20
C TRP A 291 -2.82 23.65 15.41
N PRO A 292 -2.37 23.45 16.67
CA PRO A 292 -3.23 23.66 17.84
C PRO A 292 -3.91 25.04 17.88
N GLY A 293 -3.16 26.12 17.64
CA GLY A 293 -3.68 27.49 17.65
C GLY A 293 -4.67 27.78 16.52
N SER A 294 -4.64 27.02 15.42
CA SER A 294 -5.62 27.16 14.33
C SER A 294 -7.05 26.80 14.73
N GLY A 295 -7.24 25.99 15.79
CA GLY A 295 -8.53 25.45 16.20
C GLY A 295 -9.13 24.41 15.22
N CYS A 296 -8.34 23.94 14.25
CA CYS A 296 -8.81 23.05 13.21
C CYS A 296 -8.91 21.58 13.64
N ALA A 297 -9.76 20.83 12.94
CA ALA A 297 -9.83 19.38 13.04
C ALA A 297 -10.02 18.73 11.67
N VAL A 298 -9.35 17.60 11.48
CA VAL A 298 -9.46 16.76 10.28
C VAL A 298 -10.56 15.72 10.45
N VAL A 299 -11.24 15.42 9.35
CA VAL A 299 -12.16 14.27 9.29
C VAL A 299 -11.42 13.01 8.83
N PRO A 300 -11.94 11.80 9.13
CA PRO A 300 -11.33 10.55 8.72
C PRO A 300 -11.03 10.50 7.21
N GLY A 301 -9.87 9.96 6.85
CA GLY A 301 -9.45 9.80 5.46
C GLY A 301 -8.74 11.01 4.84
N ALA A 302 -8.66 12.16 5.52
CA ALA A 302 -8.09 13.38 4.92
C ALA A 302 -6.60 13.25 4.54
N ILE A 303 -6.24 13.73 3.34
CA ILE A 303 -4.85 14.02 2.97
C ILE A 303 -4.57 15.48 3.31
N CYS A 304 -3.56 15.73 4.15
CA CYS A 304 -3.07 17.06 4.47
C CYS A 304 -1.64 17.22 3.97
N GLU A 305 -1.40 18.25 3.18
CA GLU A 305 -0.16 18.44 2.43
C GLU A 305 0.42 19.84 2.67
N ASN A 306 1.71 19.91 2.98
CA ASN A 306 2.44 21.18 3.11
C ASN A 306 3.69 21.15 2.22
N LEU A 307 3.77 22.09 1.27
CA LEU A 307 5.00 22.27 0.50
C LEU A 307 6.01 23.00 1.40
N THR A 308 7.02 22.29 1.87
CA THR A 308 8.15 22.87 2.60
C THR A 308 9.40 22.03 2.45
N SER A 309 10.58 22.65 2.54
CA SER A 309 11.86 22.03 2.21
C SER A 309 12.30 20.89 3.14
N PHE A 310 11.84 20.90 4.40
CA PHE A 310 12.27 19.98 5.44
C PHE A 310 11.08 19.29 6.14
N GLY A 311 9.94 19.17 5.46
CA GLY A 311 8.73 18.57 6.03
C GLY A 311 8.90 17.10 6.43
N GLY A 312 9.91 16.42 5.88
CA GLY A 312 10.29 15.04 6.20
C GLY A 312 11.57 14.92 7.03
N ILE A 313 12.04 15.99 7.66
CA ILE A 313 13.17 15.93 8.61
C ILE A 313 12.63 15.91 10.04
N PHE A 314 12.95 14.86 10.78
CA PHE A 314 12.44 14.62 12.13
C PHE A 314 13.45 14.92 13.24
N THR A 315 14.64 15.41 12.92
CA THR A 315 15.63 15.76 13.95
C THR A 315 15.15 16.94 14.80
N PRO A 316 15.46 16.98 16.11
CA PRO A 316 15.04 18.07 16.99
C PRO A 316 15.52 19.47 16.54
N SER A 317 16.63 19.55 15.81
CA SER A 317 17.23 20.78 15.30
C SER A 317 16.61 21.30 14.00
N ALA A 318 15.69 20.55 13.37
CA ALA A 318 15.06 20.97 12.12
C ALA A 318 14.19 22.22 12.32
N GLY A 319 14.37 23.22 11.47
CA GLY A 319 13.74 24.54 11.65
C GLY A 319 12.30 24.68 11.15
N GLN A 320 11.77 23.72 10.39
CA GLN A 320 10.42 23.80 9.79
C GLN A 320 9.46 22.82 10.47
N THR A 321 8.15 23.02 10.27
CA THR A 321 7.11 22.15 10.82
C THR A 321 7.02 20.83 10.02
N PRO A 322 7.19 19.65 10.66
CA PRO A 322 7.20 18.37 9.97
C PRO A 322 5.78 17.87 9.67
N LEU A 323 5.69 16.98 8.70
CA LEU A 323 4.45 16.30 8.28
C LEU A 323 3.74 15.58 9.44
N SER A 324 4.48 15.17 10.48
CA SER A 324 3.96 14.44 11.64
C SER A 324 2.90 15.22 12.42
N VAL A 325 2.85 16.55 12.27
CA VAL A 325 1.81 17.39 12.87
C VAL A 325 0.43 17.10 12.28
N PHE A 326 0.31 16.89 10.96
CA PHE A 326 -0.97 16.53 10.35
C PHE A 326 -1.40 15.11 10.69
N LEU A 327 -0.45 14.17 10.71
CA LEU A 327 -0.71 12.79 11.13
C LEU A 327 -1.18 12.75 12.61
N ARG A 328 -0.53 13.53 13.47
CA ARG A 328 -0.97 13.73 14.86
C ARG A 328 -2.35 14.37 14.94
N ALA A 329 -2.72 15.24 14.02
CA ALA A 329 -4.08 15.77 13.94
C ALA A 329 -5.11 14.70 13.53
N GLY A 330 -4.69 13.61 12.88
CA GLY A 330 -5.54 12.50 12.43
C GLY A 330 -5.68 12.38 10.92
N ALA A 331 -4.85 13.08 10.14
CA ALA A 331 -4.81 12.92 8.69
C ALA A 331 -4.44 11.47 8.35
N ALA A 332 -5.05 10.92 7.30
CA ALA A 332 -4.74 9.58 6.80
C ALA A 332 -3.36 9.52 6.16
N GLY A 333 -2.87 10.64 5.62
CA GLY A 333 -1.49 10.78 5.18
C GLY A 333 -1.06 12.21 4.91
N SER A 334 0.25 12.35 4.82
CA SER A 334 0.97 13.57 4.46
C SER A 334 2.32 13.16 3.84
N SER A 335 3.00 14.10 3.21
CA SER A 335 4.37 13.90 2.77
C SER A 335 5.29 15.05 3.20
N GLY A 336 6.60 14.84 3.03
CA GLY A 336 7.59 15.87 3.25
C GLY A 336 8.93 15.50 2.65
N THR A 337 9.70 16.50 2.25
CA THR A 337 11.04 16.27 1.69
C THR A 337 12.05 16.04 2.81
N VAL A 338 12.94 15.07 2.59
CA VAL A 338 13.94 14.62 3.58
C VAL A 338 15.25 15.40 3.51
N ILE A 339 15.33 16.33 2.57
CA ILE A 339 16.43 17.24 2.33
C ILE A 339 15.92 18.42 1.51
N GLU A 340 16.68 19.53 1.46
CA GLU A 340 16.32 20.73 0.69
C GLU A 340 16.12 20.36 -0.81
N PRO A 341 14.91 20.48 -1.36
CA PRO A 341 14.61 20.06 -2.72
C PRO A 341 14.72 21.21 -3.73
N PHE A 342 14.85 22.46 -3.27
CA PHE A 342 14.41 23.69 -3.93
C PHE A 342 12.89 23.72 -4.16
N ALA A 343 12.28 24.91 -4.25
CA ALA A 343 10.84 25.08 -4.46
C ALA A 343 10.41 24.78 -5.92
N LEU A 344 10.67 23.55 -6.39
CA LEU A 344 10.37 23.07 -7.73
C LEU A 344 9.10 22.19 -7.71
N GLN A 345 8.03 22.62 -8.39
CA GLN A 345 6.74 21.92 -8.38
C GLN A 345 6.84 20.42 -8.71
N ALA A 346 7.75 20.02 -9.60
CA ALA A 346 7.93 18.62 -9.99
C ALA A 346 8.26 17.68 -8.82
N LYS A 347 8.86 18.19 -7.74
CA LYS A 347 9.31 17.43 -6.57
C LYS A 347 8.27 17.33 -5.45
N PHE A 348 7.13 18.00 -5.61
CA PHE A 348 6.06 18.03 -4.61
C PHE A 348 4.74 17.58 -5.22
N PRO A 349 3.80 17.08 -4.40
CA PRO A 349 2.45 16.79 -4.86
C PRO A 349 1.81 18.05 -5.48
N HIS A 350 1.20 17.89 -6.64
CA HIS A 350 0.37 18.93 -7.26
C HIS A 350 -1.01 18.97 -6.61
N ALA A 351 -1.75 20.09 -6.73
CA ALA A 351 -3.11 20.24 -6.20
C ALA A 351 -4.10 19.18 -6.70
N SER A 352 -3.79 18.59 -7.86
CA SER A 352 -4.51 17.45 -8.45
C SER A 352 -4.55 16.21 -7.55
N ILE A 353 -3.69 16.08 -6.53
CA ILE A 353 -3.74 15.00 -5.54
C ILE A 353 -5.15 14.82 -4.96
N GLN A 354 -5.82 15.94 -4.64
CA GLN A 354 -7.16 15.93 -4.06
C GLN A 354 -8.20 15.46 -5.10
N VAL A 355 -8.00 15.78 -6.39
CA VAL A 355 -8.88 15.32 -7.47
C VAL A 355 -8.70 13.83 -7.74
N HIS A 356 -7.47 13.33 -7.76
CA HIS A 356 -7.21 11.88 -7.88
C HIS A 356 -7.87 11.11 -6.75
N TYR A 357 -7.72 11.61 -5.53
CA TYR A 357 -8.28 11.00 -4.33
C TYR A 357 -9.82 11.05 -4.32
N ALA A 358 -10.42 12.18 -4.69
CA ALA A 358 -11.88 12.32 -4.84
C ALA A 358 -12.48 11.48 -5.98
N ARG A 359 -11.68 11.14 -7.00
CA ARG A 359 -12.03 10.18 -8.06
C ARG A 359 -11.92 8.72 -7.61
N GLY A 360 -11.46 8.46 -6.38
CA GLY A 360 -11.44 7.14 -5.77
C GLY A 360 -10.07 6.46 -5.73
N ALA A 361 -8.99 7.12 -6.18
CA ALA A 361 -7.65 6.57 -6.03
C ALA A 361 -7.32 6.31 -4.56
N SER A 362 -6.50 5.31 -4.27
CA SER A 362 -5.94 5.18 -2.93
C SER A 362 -5.00 6.35 -2.60
N LEU A 363 -4.71 6.55 -1.32
CA LEU A 363 -3.81 7.59 -0.86
C LEU A 363 -2.47 7.52 -1.57
N VAL A 364 -1.87 6.33 -1.66
CA VAL A 364 -0.56 6.16 -2.30
C VAL A 364 -0.63 6.41 -3.81
N GLU A 365 -1.71 5.98 -4.47
CA GLU A 365 -1.94 6.26 -5.88
C GLU A 365 -2.12 7.76 -6.14
N ALA A 366 -2.86 8.47 -5.29
CA ALA A 366 -3.06 9.91 -5.39
C ALA A 366 -1.73 10.67 -5.23
N PHE A 367 -0.87 10.25 -4.30
CA PHE A 367 0.48 10.82 -4.15
C PHE A 367 1.28 10.66 -5.44
N TYR A 368 1.47 9.42 -5.92
CA TYR A 368 2.33 9.19 -7.09
C TYR A 368 1.72 9.62 -8.42
N GLN A 369 0.40 9.83 -8.53
CA GLN A 369 -0.20 10.50 -9.69
C GLN A 369 0.01 12.02 -9.67
N SER A 370 0.37 12.60 -8.51
CA SER A 370 0.48 14.05 -8.33
C SER A 370 1.90 14.60 -8.20
N VAL A 371 2.93 13.76 -8.00
CA VAL A 371 4.35 14.17 -7.98
C VAL A 371 5.13 13.60 -9.17
N ARG A 372 5.87 14.45 -9.89
CA ARG A 372 6.56 14.06 -11.14
C ARG A 372 7.99 13.52 -10.92
N SER A 373 8.64 13.94 -9.85
CA SER A 373 9.98 13.50 -9.43
C SER A 373 9.98 13.20 -7.92
N PRO A 374 9.57 11.98 -7.51
CA PRO A 374 9.27 11.67 -6.11
C PRO A 374 10.50 11.34 -5.26
N TYR A 375 11.72 11.31 -5.82
CA TYR A 375 12.86 10.70 -5.15
C TYR A 375 13.13 11.30 -3.75
N GLN A 376 12.87 12.59 -3.53
CA GLN A 376 13.07 13.26 -2.22
C GLN A 376 11.85 13.23 -1.30
N LEU A 377 10.70 12.76 -1.78
CA LEU A 377 9.42 12.89 -1.09
C LEU A 377 9.10 11.64 -0.25
N LEU A 378 9.15 11.81 1.08
CA LEU A 378 8.72 10.77 2.01
C LEU A 378 7.20 10.78 2.14
N VAL A 379 6.53 9.73 1.68
CA VAL A 379 5.07 9.55 1.79
C VAL A 379 4.76 8.77 3.07
N VAL A 380 3.97 9.36 3.98
CA VAL A 380 3.70 8.79 5.30
C VAL A 380 2.20 8.70 5.56
N GLY A 381 1.72 7.55 6.03
CA GLY A 381 0.32 7.34 6.37
C GLY A 381 -0.20 5.96 5.94
N ASP A 382 -1.51 5.86 5.73
CA ASP A 382 -2.17 4.64 5.27
C ASP A 382 -2.27 4.61 3.72
N PRO A 383 -1.45 3.81 3.02
CA PRO A 383 -1.42 3.81 1.56
C PRO A 383 -2.71 3.29 0.92
N LEU A 384 -3.50 2.48 1.62
CA LEU A 384 -4.73 1.90 1.10
C LEU A 384 -5.98 2.74 1.37
N CYS A 385 -5.85 3.84 2.12
CA CYS A 385 -6.98 4.72 2.42
C CYS A 385 -7.59 5.27 1.13
N ARG A 386 -8.92 5.17 0.99
CA ARG A 386 -9.65 5.53 -0.24
C ARG A 386 -11.09 5.98 0.06
N PRO A 387 -11.27 7.12 0.74
CA PRO A 387 -12.56 7.55 1.26
C PRO A 387 -13.62 7.84 0.19
N TRP A 388 -13.21 8.18 -1.03
CA TRP A 388 -14.13 8.46 -2.14
C TRP A 388 -14.26 7.33 -3.17
N ALA A 389 -13.64 6.17 -2.93
CA ALA A 389 -13.75 5.02 -3.83
C ALA A 389 -15.16 4.41 -3.85
N SER A 390 -15.61 3.99 -5.03
CA SER A 390 -16.80 3.14 -5.18
C SER A 390 -16.38 1.68 -5.02
N ILE A 391 -16.43 1.17 -3.79
CA ILE A 391 -15.92 -0.17 -3.47
C ILE A 391 -16.97 -1.23 -3.82
N PRO A 392 -16.69 -2.17 -4.74
CA PRO A 392 -17.59 -3.29 -5.03
C PRO A 392 -17.93 -4.10 -3.77
N VAL A 393 -19.19 -4.49 -3.65
CA VAL A 393 -19.63 -5.52 -2.69
C VAL A 393 -19.60 -6.85 -3.42
N VAL A 394 -18.87 -7.82 -2.87
CA VAL A 394 -18.58 -9.10 -3.54
C VAL A 394 -19.28 -10.23 -2.83
N GLU A 395 -19.85 -11.14 -3.62
CA GLU A 395 -20.47 -12.38 -3.18
C GLU A 395 -19.89 -13.55 -3.97
N ALA A 396 -19.85 -14.72 -3.33
CA ALA A 396 -19.34 -15.94 -3.91
C ALA A 396 -20.27 -17.10 -3.62
N VAL A 397 -20.61 -17.88 -4.64
CA VAL A 397 -21.36 -19.12 -4.51
C VAL A 397 -20.64 -20.27 -5.20
N ILE A 398 -20.86 -21.48 -4.72
CA ILE A 398 -20.36 -22.71 -5.34
C ILE A 398 -21.35 -23.16 -6.41
N ALA A 399 -20.86 -23.38 -7.63
CA ALA A 399 -21.63 -23.91 -8.74
C ALA A 399 -21.73 -25.46 -8.69
N PRO A 400 -22.77 -26.08 -9.29
CA PRO A 400 -23.92 -25.45 -9.96
C PRO A 400 -25.09 -25.10 -9.01
N ASP A 401 -25.06 -25.57 -7.76
CA ASP A 401 -26.20 -25.44 -6.82
C ASP A 401 -26.41 -24.01 -6.29
N ALA A 402 -25.52 -23.07 -6.64
CA ALA A 402 -25.51 -21.68 -6.19
C ALA A 402 -25.56 -21.54 -4.65
N LYS A 403 -24.91 -22.47 -3.93
CA LYS A 403 -24.86 -22.45 -2.46
C LYS A 403 -23.82 -21.41 -1.99
N PRO A 404 -24.17 -20.53 -1.04
CA PRO A 404 -23.19 -19.70 -0.36
C PRO A 404 -22.11 -20.57 0.29
N VAL A 405 -20.88 -20.07 0.31
CA VAL A 405 -19.79 -20.72 1.04
C VAL A 405 -19.92 -20.36 2.51
N GLU A 406 -20.13 -21.36 3.35
CA GLU A 406 -20.17 -21.16 4.81
C GLU A 406 -18.76 -21.05 5.40
N PRO A 407 -18.56 -20.27 6.49
CA PRO A 407 -17.30 -20.25 7.20
C PRO A 407 -16.85 -21.64 7.63
N HIS A 408 -15.58 -21.95 7.36
CA HIS A 408 -14.94 -23.24 7.61
C HIS A 408 -15.57 -24.43 6.86
N ALA A 409 -16.33 -24.19 5.78
CA ALA A 409 -16.87 -25.25 4.95
C ALA A 409 -15.76 -26.21 4.46
N PRO A 410 -15.96 -27.54 4.57
CA PRO A 410 -15.05 -28.51 4.00
C PRO A 410 -15.26 -28.58 2.48
N LEU A 411 -14.19 -28.35 1.72
CA LEU A 411 -14.14 -28.42 0.27
C LEU A 411 -13.14 -29.50 -0.16
N SER A 412 -13.42 -30.17 -1.28
CA SER A 412 -12.61 -31.30 -1.75
C SER A 412 -12.72 -31.43 -3.27
N GLY A 413 -11.67 -31.96 -3.89
CA GLY A 413 -11.59 -32.10 -5.35
C GLY A 413 -11.56 -30.76 -6.07
N THR A 414 -12.23 -30.70 -7.23
CA THR A 414 -12.38 -29.50 -8.03
C THR A 414 -13.61 -28.70 -7.59
N VAL A 415 -13.41 -27.44 -7.22
CA VAL A 415 -14.47 -26.53 -6.78
C VAL A 415 -14.59 -25.39 -7.78
N GLU A 416 -15.81 -25.12 -8.25
CA GLU A 416 -16.12 -23.97 -9.10
C GLU A 416 -16.83 -22.88 -8.30
N PHE A 417 -16.26 -21.68 -8.32
CA PHE A 417 -16.85 -20.47 -7.76
C PHE A 417 -17.49 -19.63 -8.87
N GLU A 418 -18.70 -19.16 -8.63
CA GLU A 418 -19.36 -18.15 -9.43
C GLU A 418 -19.32 -16.81 -8.66
N PRO A 419 -18.37 -15.91 -8.99
CA PRO A 419 -18.26 -14.63 -8.30
C PRO A 419 -19.31 -13.65 -8.82
N ARG A 420 -19.84 -12.84 -7.90
CA ARG A 420 -20.80 -11.77 -8.20
C ARG A 420 -20.37 -10.50 -7.50
N ALA A 421 -20.67 -9.35 -8.08
CA ALA A 421 -20.43 -8.07 -7.44
C ALA A 421 -21.49 -7.03 -7.78
N THR A 422 -21.79 -6.18 -6.81
CA THR A 422 -22.57 -4.96 -6.99
C THR A 422 -21.66 -3.76 -6.72
N VAL A 423 -21.63 -2.80 -7.64
CA VAL A 423 -20.82 -1.58 -7.48
C VAL A 423 -21.73 -0.41 -7.08
N PRO A 424 -21.41 0.29 -5.96
CA PRO A 424 -22.16 1.48 -5.55
C PRO A 424 -22.21 2.54 -6.66
N GLY A 425 -23.37 3.20 -6.81
CA GLY A 425 -23.55 4.26 -7.80
C GLY A 425 -23.83 3.78 -9.23
N GLY A 426 -24.14 2.48 -9.41
CA GLY A 426 -24.54 1.93 -10.71
C GLY A 426 -23.39 1.57 -11.64
N GLY A 427 -22.16 1.47 -11.11
CA GLY A 427 -21.02 0.94 -11.86
C GLY A 427 -21.10 -0.57 -12.09
N SER A 428 -20.08 -1.12 -12.73
CA SER A 428 -19.94 -2.56 -12.98
C SER A 428 -18.57 -3.07 -12.52
N ALA A 429 -18.49 -4.34 -12.14
CA ALA A 429 -17.20 -5.03 -12.09
C ALA A 429 -16.74 -5.31 -13.54
N ASP A 430 -15.43 -5.27 -13.79
CA ASP A 430 -14.81 -5.72 -15.02
C ASP A 430 -14.45 -7.21 -14.94
N ARG A 431 -13.86 -7.61 -13.79
CA ARG A 431 -13.32 -8.94 -13.58
C ARG A 431 -13.21 -9.30 -12.10
N PHE A 432 -12.86 -10.56 -11.85
CA PHE A 432 -12.61 -11.11 -10.53
C PHE A 432 -11.26 -11.81 -10.45
N GLU A 433 -10.60 -11.70 -9.30
CA GLU A 433 -9.37 -12.42 -8.98
C GLU A 433 -9.61 -13.31 -7.75
N LEU A 434 -9.14 -14.56 -7.82
CA LEU A 434 -9.21 -15.52 -6.73
C LEU A 434 -7.85 -15.70 -6.07
N PHE A 435 -7.83 -15.57 -4.74
CA PHE A 435 -6.66 -15.79 -3.92
C PHE A 435 -6.91 -16.91 -2.92
N VAL A 436 -5.88 -17.73 -2.70
CA VAL A 436 -5.81 -18.70 -1.59
C VAL A 436 -4.53 -18.40 -0.81
N ASP A 437 -4.67 -18.20 0.50
CA ASP A 437 -3.58 -17.90 1.43
C ASP A 437 -2.71 -16.70 0.97
N GLY A 438 -3.34 -15.73 0.31
CA GLY A 438 -2.69 -14.53 -0.21
C GLY A 438 -2.05 -14.68 -1.59
N MET A 439 -2.03 -15.87 -2.20
CA MET A 439 -1.54 -16.07 -3.57
C MET A 439 -2.67 -16.03 -4.58
N ARG A 440 -2.56 -15.21 -5.63
CA ARG A 440 -3.50 -15.23 -6.75
C ARG A 440 -3.39 -16.54 -7.54
N LEU A 441 -4.48 -17.29 -7.62
CA LEU A 441 -4.55 -18.56 -8.35
C LEU A 441 -5.22 -18.43 -9.72
N ALA A 442 -6.25 -17.60 -9.82
CA ALA A 442 -7.06 -17.50 -11.03
C ALA A 442 -7.69 -16.11 -11.18
N GLN A 443 -8.14 -15.80 -12.40
CA GLN A 443 -8.95 -14.62 -12.72
C GLN A 443 -10.00 -14.99 -13.77
N CYS A 444 -11.11 -14.26 -13.78
CA CYS A 444 -12.19 -14.45 -14.75
C CYS A 444 -12.93 -13.13 -15.03
N GLY A 445 -13.59 -13.04 -16.18
CA GLY A 445 -14.47 -11.93 -16.52
C GLY A 445 -15.88 -12.08 -15.94
N LEU A 446 -16.78 -11.18 -16.30
CA LEU A 446 -18.18 -11.23 -15.90
C LEU A 446 -18.90 -12.48 -16.41
N GLY A 447 -19.64 -13.16 -15.52
CA GLY A 447 -20.43 -14.35 -15.86
C GLY A 447 -19.60 -15.62 -16.06
N GLU A 448 -18.28 -15.53 -15.96
CA GLU A 448 -17.38 -16.67 -15.96
C GLU A 448 -17.21 -17.25 -14.55
N ARG A 449 -16.61 -18.44 -14.46
CA ARG A 449 -16.37 -19.15 -13.21
C ARG A 449 -14.88 -19.25 -12.91
N LEU A 450 -14.55 -19.42 -11.64
CA LEU A 450 -13.20 -19.64 -11.14
C LEU A 450 -13.09 -21.04 -10.58
N THR A 451 -12.18 -21.84 -11.12
CA THR A 451 -11.98 -23.23 -10.71
C THR A 451 -10.75 -23.36 -9.83
N VAL A 452 -10.90 -24.09 -8.72
CA VAL A 452 -9.80 -24.48 -7.83
C VAL A 452 -9.72 -26.00 -7.76
N ASP A 453 -8.58 -26.56 -8.13
CA ASP A 453 -8.26 -27.95 -7.80
C ASP A 453 -7.63 -28.01 -6.40
N THR A 454 -8.46 -28.30 -5.40
CA THR A 454 -8.01 -28.35 -4.00
C THR A 454 -7.04 -29.51 -3.74
N THR A 455 -6.98 -30.52 -4.61
CA THR A 455 -6.06 -31.67 -4.46
C THR A 455 -4.59 -31.27 -4.60
N GLN A 456 -4.31 -30.12 -5.23
CA GLN A 456 -2.97 -29.56 -5.40
C GLN A 456 -2.53 -28.69 -4.21
N LEU A 457 -3.43 -28.44 -3.26
CA LEU A 457 -3.23 -27.55 -2.12
C LEU A 457 -3.13 -28.37 -0.82
N ALA A 458 -2.71 -27.70 0.26
CA ALA A 458 -2.63 -28.34 1.57
C ALA A 458 -4.04 -28.79 2.02
N ASP A 459 -4.11 -29.80 2.89
CA ASP A 459 -5.34 -30.06 3.65
C ASP A 459 -5.49 -29.01 4.76
N GLY A 460 -6.65 -28.96 5.42
CA GLY A 460 -6.86 -28.12 6.60
C GLY A 460 -7.28 -26.69 6.23
N TYR A 461 -6.91 -25.70 7.03
CA TYR A 461 -7.41 -24.32 6.94
C TYR A 461 -6.85 -23.52 5.76
N HIS A 462 -7.70 -22.75 5.08
CA HIS A 462 -7.30 -21.78 4.06
C HIS A 462 -8.05 -20.46 4.17
N ASP A 463 -7.36 -19.36 3.84
CA ASP A 463 -7.95 -18.03 3.64
C ASP A 463 -8.29 -17.85 2.16
N LEU A 464 -9.58 -17.92 1.82
CA LEU A 464 -10.06 -17.77 0.45
C LEU A 464 -10.52 -16.32 0.23
N ARG A 465 -10.08 -15.68 -0.86
CA ARG A 465 -10.54 -14.33 -1.21
C ARG A 465 -10.95 -14.23 -2.66
N LEU A 466 -12.13 -13.66 -2.89
CA LEU A 466 -12.59 -13.25 -4.20
C LEU A 466 -12.62 -11.73 -4.26
N VAL A 467 -11.83 -11.18 -5.17
CA VAL A 467 -11.65 -9.73 -5.33
C VAL A 467 -12.33 -9.31 -6.62
N ALA A 468 -13.35 -8.47 -6.53
CA ALA A 468 -13.97 -7.85 -7.69
C ALA A 468 -13.25 -6.53 -8.01
N ILE A 469 -13.05 -6.29 -9.29
CA ILE A 469 -12.33 -5.12 -9.78
C ILE A 469 -13.32 -4.28 -10.59
N GLU A 470 -13.54 -3.05 -10.15
CA GLU A 470 -14.49 -2.11 -10.76
C GLU A 470 -14.00 -1.59 -12.13
N SER A 471 -14.92 -1.34 -13.05
CA SER A 471 -14.59 -1.07 -14.46
C SER A 471 -14.04 0.33 -14.75
N SER A 472 -14.06 1.28 -13.80
CA SER A 472 -13.44 2.59 -14.00
C SER A 472 -11.91 2.46 -14.10
N PRO A 473 -11.22 3.45 -14.70
CA PRO A 473 -9.76 3.41 -14.80
C PRO A 473 -9.02 3.38 -13.45
N VAL A 474 -9.68 3.73 -12.34
CA VAL A 474 -9.14 3.64 -10.97
C VAL A 474 -9.16 2.20 -10.44
N GLU A 475 -10.05 1.37 -10.99
CA GLU A 475 -10.26 -0.02 -10.62
C GLU A 475 -10.38 -0.26 -9.11
N SER A 476 -11.35 0.43 -8.51
CA SER A 476 -11.64 0.23 -7.09
C SER A 476 -11.91 -1.26 -6.80
N GLN A 477 -11.14 -1.85 -5.90
CA GLN A 477 -11.28 -3.27 -5.57
C GLN A 477 -12.23 -3.49 -4.39
N GLY A 478 -13.15 -4.45 -4.52
CA GLY A 478 -13.97 -4.99 -3.45
C GLY A 478 -13.57 -6.42 -3.16
N ARG A 479 -13.83 -6.95 -1.94
CA ARG A 479 -13.40 -8.31 -1.61
C ARG A 479 -14.37 -9.04 -0.69
N TRP A 480 -14.53 -10.31 -0.98
CA TRP A 480 -15.14 -11.31 -0.13
C TRP A 480 -14.04 -12.21 0.42
N ILE A 481 -14.00 -12.41 1.74
CA ILE A 481 -12.98 -13.18 2.44
C ILE A 481 -13.68 -14.27 3.23
N MET A 482 -13.24 -15.51 3.09
CA MET A 482 -13.87 -16.66 3.73
C MET A 482 -12.82 -17.67 4.20
N PRO A 483 -12.79 -18.00 5.50
CA PRO A 483 -12.05 -19.17 5.95
C PRO A 483 -12.76 -20.43 5.43
N VAL A 484 -12.01 -21.35 4.83
CA VAL A 484 -12.51 -22.65 4.38
C VAL A 484 -11.57 -23.76 4.86
N SER A 485 -11.98 -25.02 4.71
CA SER A 485 -11.06 -26.14 4.92
C SER A 485 -10.99 -27.03 3.68
N PHE A 486 -9.78 -27.43 3.25
CA PHE A 486 -9.60 -28.42 2.21
C PHE A 486 -9.42 -29.82 2.82
N ALA A 487 -10.16 -30.80 2.31
CA ALA A 487 -10.22 -32.15 2.84
C ALA A 487 -10.02 -33.18 1.72
N ASN A 488 -8.77 -33.37 1.29
CA ASN A 488 -8.44 -34.26 0.17
C ASN A 488 -7.72 -35.53 0.62
N ASN A 489 -6.84 -35.45 1.62
CA ASN A 489 -5.96 -36.56 2.00
C ASN A 489 -6.13 -37.00 3.47
N GLY A 490 -7.14 -36.47 4.17
CA GLY A 490 -7.44 -36.83 5.55
C GLY A 490 -6.40 -36.38 6.58
N ARG A 491 -5.49 -35.46 6.22
CA ARG A 491 -4.47 -34.95 7.15
C ARG A 491 -5.09 -33.94 8.10
N THR A 492 -4.64 -33.97 9.35
CA THR A 492 -5.15 -33.06 10.39
C THR A 492 -4.02 -32.41 11.16
N LEU A 493 -4.22 -31.15 11.54
CA LEU A 493 -3.36 -30.41 12.44
C LEU A 493 -4.20 -29.43 13.27
N SER A 494 -4.12 -29.58 14.58
CA SER A 494 -4.69 -28.66 15.56
C SER A 494 -3.60 -27.71 16.07
N LEU A 495 -4.02 -26.48 16.39
CA LEU A 495 -3.18 -25.43 16.96
C LEU A 495 -3.93 -24.80 18.13
N GLU A 496 -3.30 -24.80 19.30
CA GLU A 496 -3.81 -24.17 20.51
C GLU A 496 -2.77 -23.19 21.06
N VAL A 497 -3.23 -22.08 21.63
CA VAL A 497 -2.35 -21.10 22.27
C VAL A 497 -2.96 -20.63 23.57
N GLU A 498 -2.15 -20.69 24.63
CA GLU A 498 -2.53 -20.26 25.97
C GLU A 498 -1.40 -19.45 26.65
N PRO A 499 -1.71 -18.31 27.31
CA PRO A 499 -3.00 -17.64 27.31
C PRO A 499 -3.29 -16.90 26.00
N ARG A 500 -4.58 -16.63 25.71
CA ARG A 500 -5.02 -15.83 24.54
C ARG A 500 -4.80 -14.33 24.69
N ARG A 501 -4.54 -13.88 25.92
CA ARG A 501 -4.13 -12.50 26.25
C ARG A 501 -2.91 -12.57 27.15
N VAL A 502 -1.90 -11.78 26.83
CA VAL A 502 -0.60 -11.85 27.50
C VAL A 502 0.03 -10.47 27.59
N LYS A 503 0.80 -10.22 28.67
CA LYS A 503 1.64 -9.03 28.76
C LYS A 503 2.86 -9.15 27.86
N PRO A 504 3.45 -8.05 27.37
CA PRO A 504 4.66 -8.11 26.54
C PRO A 504 5.85 -8.86 27.18
N SER A 505 5.95 -8.83 28.51
CA SER A 505 6.98 -9.57 29.27
C SER A 505 6.61 -11.03 29.58
N GLY A 506 5.43 -11.47 29.17
CA GLY A 506 4.93 -12.82 29.39
C GLY A 506 5.34 -13.78 28.28
N THR A 507 4.84 -15.01 28.39
CA THR A 507 5.08 -16.10 27.46
C THR A 507 3.74 -16.72 27.08
N VAL A 508 3.62 -17.17 25.83
CA VAL A 508 2.50 -18.01 25.38
C VAL A 508 3.00 -19.40 25.04
N ARG A 509 2.27 -20.41 25.50
CA ARG A 509 2.47 -21.79 25.09
C ARG A 509 1.69 -22.01 23.79
N VAL A 510 2.40 -22.45 22.76
CA VAL A 510 1.80 -22.85 21.49
C VAL A 510 1.89 -24.37 21.37
N SER A 511 0.74 -25.03 21.37
CA SER A 511 0.62 -26.48 21.28
C SER A 511 0.10 -26.88 19.91
N VAL A 512 0.70 -27.91 19.31
CA VAL A 512 0.26 -28.50 18.05
C VAL A 512 0.04 -29.99 18.21
N SER A 513 -0.99 -30.53 17.57
CA SER A 513 -1.22 -31.98 17.49
C SER A 513 -1.82 -32.35 16.14
N GLY A 514 -1.20 -33.32 15.46
CA GLY A 514 -1.62 -33.80 14.15
C GLY A 514 -1.22 -35.25 13.91
N THR A 515 -1.67 -35.83 12.80
CA THR A 515 -1.41 -37.24 12.44
C THR A 515 -0.67 -37.35 11.11
N GLY A 516 0.31 -38.26 11.04
CA GLY A 516 1.05 -38.53 9.79
C GLY A 516 1.92 -37.38 9.29
N LEU A 517 2.51 -36.59 10.21
CA LEU A 517 3.36 -35.43 9.89
C LEU A 517 4.83 -35.73 10.22
N GLU A 518 5.73 -35.35 9.32
CA GLU A 518 7.19 -35.40 9.49
C GLU A 518 7.74 -34.14 10.17
N SER A 519 7.05 -33.00 10.01
CA SER A 519 7.41 -31.76 10.66
C SER A 519 6.24 -30.78 10.75
N VAL A 520 6.28 -29.90 11.75
CA VAL A 520 5.37 -28.78 11.91
C VAL A 520 6.17 -27.50 12.08
N VAL A 521 5.77 -26.43 11.39
CA VAL A 521 6.33 -25.09 11.53
C VAL A 521 5.25 -24.17 12.10
N ILE A 522 5.57 -23.51 13.20
CA ILE A 522 4.72 -22.50 13.87
C ILE A 522 5.28 -21.13 13.52
N PHE A 523 4.41 -20.19 13.11
CA PHE A 523 4.82 -18.86 12.71
C PHE A 523 3.74 -17.81 12.97
N ALA A 524 4.13 -16.53 12.97
CA ALA A 524 3.22 -15.38 13.01
C ALA A 524 3.79 -14.26 12.14
N MET A 525 2.98 -13.61 11.31
CA MET A 525 3.38 -12.49 10.44
C MET A 525 4.70 -12.74 9.67
N GLY A 526 4.88 -13.96 9.15
CA GLY A 526 6.09 -14.38 8.43
C GLY A 526 7.32 -14.73 9.30
N ARG A 527 7.25 -14.57 10.62
CA ARG A 527 8.28 -14.99 11.58
C ARG A 527 8.06 -16.43 12.03
N VAL A 528 9.05 -17.30 11.85
CA VAL A 528 9.04 -18.63 12.46
C VAL A 528 9.22 -18.51 13.97
N LEU A 529 8.27 -19.05 14.73
CA LEU A 529 8.28 -19.09 16.20
C LEU A 529 8.81 -20.42 16.72
N GLY A 530 8.61 -21.51 15.97
CA GLY A 530 9.06 -22.84 16.37
C GLY A 530 9.00 -23.85 15.23
N ARG A 531 9.78 -24.92 15.37
CA ARG A 531 9.74 -26.09 14.48
C ARG A 531 9.80 -27.35 15.34
N THR A 532 8.99 -28.35 15.01
CA THR A 532 9.02 -29.66 15.66
C THR A 532 8.93 -30.78 14.63
N ARG A 533 9.48 -31.95 14.95
CA ARG A 533 9.31 -33.21 14.20
C ARG A 533 8.32 -34.16 14.88
N GLU A 534 7.88 -33.80 16.07
CA GLU A 534 6.89 -34.56 16.82
C GLU A 534 5.50 -34.21 16.31
N SER A 535 4.65 -35.23 16.19
CA SER A 535 3.26 -35.08 15.78
C SER A 535 2.40 -34.38 16.84
N THR A 536 2.84 -34.37 18.10
CA THR A 536 2.27 -33.57 19.19
C THR A 536 3.41 -32.93 19.96
N SER A 537 3.40 -31.60 20.11
CA SER A 537 4.47 -30.86 20.76
C SER A 537 3.98 -29.50 21.23
N SER A 538 4.73 -28.87 22.14
CA SER A 538 4.46 -27.52 22.61
C SER A 538 5.74 -26.68 22.61
N VAL A 539 5.63 -25.40 22.21
CA VAL A 539 6.72 -24.43 22.23
C VAL A 539 6.31 -23.23 23.07
N GLU A 540 7.19 -22.80 23.96
CA GLU A 540 7.03 -21.56 24.73
C GLU A 540 7.56 -20.38 23.91
N VAL A 541 6.72 -19.39 23.65
CA VAL A 541 7.03 -18.23 22.81
C VAL A 541 6.95 -16.95 23.66
N PRO A 542 8.07 -16.24 23.88
CA PRO A 542 8.04 -14.93 24.53
C PRO A 542 7.16 -13.95 23.76
N ALA A 543 6.24 -13.26 24.46
CA ALA A 543 5.27 -12.35 23.84
C ALA A 543 5.94 -11.14 23.16
N GLU A 544 7.14 -10.76 23.61
CA GLU A 544 7.96 -9.74 22.95
C GLU A 544 8.30 -10.08 21.49
N LEU A 545 8.39 -11.37 21.12
CA LEU A 545 8.66 -11.79 19.75
C LEU A 545 7.46 -11.60 18.83
N LEU A 546 6.25 -11.61 19.41
CA LEU A 546 4.98 -11.35 18.73
C LEU A 546 4.77 -9.84 18.53
N GLY A 547 5.26 -9.04 19.48
CA GLY A 547 5.02 -7.60 19.53
C GLY A 547 3.63 -7.25 20.04
N ARG A 548 3.42 -5.99 20.41
CA ARG A 548 2.15 -5.51 20.96
C ARG A 548 1.02 -5.59 19.91
N GLY A 549 -0.21 -5.77 20.39
CA GLY A 549 -1.42 -5.81 19.57
C GLY A 549 -1.92 -7.21 19.28
N SER A 550 -2.82 -7.30 18.29
CA SER A 550 -3.44 -8.55 17.85
C SER A 550 -2.49 -9.29 16.91
N VAL A 551 -2.15 -10.53 17.25
CA VAL A 551 -1.20 -11.36 16.50
C VAL A 551 -1.79 -12.72 16.21
N THR A 552 -1.87 -13.06 14.93
CA THR A 552 -2.36 -14.37 14.48
C THR A 552 -1.21 -15.36 14.33
N ILE A 553 -1.22 -16.41 15.14
CA ILE A 553 -0.31 -17.55 15.08
C ILE A 553 -0.90 -18.62 14.16
N GLN A 554 -0.05 -19.17 13.31
CA GLN A 554 -0.40 -20.19 12.32
C GLN A 554 0.55 -21.38 12.46
N ALA A 555 0.10 -22.55 12.00
CA ALA A 555 0.93 -23.74 11.94
C ALA A 555 0.70 -24.50 10.63
N ILE A 556 1.79 -24.97 10.02
CA ILE A 556 1.77 -25.82 8.83
C ILE A 556 2.49 -27.12 9.16
N GLY A 557 1.79 -28.23 8.99
CA GLY A 557 2.33 -29.59 9.04
C GLY A 557 2.75 -30.06 7.66
N ARG A 558 3.81 -30.86 7.58
CA ARG A 558 4.28 -31.50 6.33
C ARG A 558 4.44 -32.99 6.52
N ALA A 559 3.98 -33.75 5.55
CA ALA A 559 4.08 -35.20 5.46
C ALA A 559 4.98 -35.67 4.28
N GLY A 560 5.64 -34.73 3.61
CA GLY A 560 6.51 -35.00 2.47
C GLY A 560 6.84 -33.73 1.68
N SER A 561 7.33 -33.87 0.46
CA SER A 561 7.63 -32.76 -0.44
C SER A 561 6.38 -32.25 -1.18
N GLY A 562 6.32 -30.95 -1.44
CA GLY A 562 5.20 -30.33 -2.17
C GLY A 562 4.04 -29.86 -1.28
N VAL A 563 3.20 -29.00 -1.85
CA VAL A 563 2.12 -28.32 -1.11
C VAL A 563 0.99 -29.29 -0.77
N SER A 564 0.63 -30.19 -1.68
CA SER A 564 -0.41 -31.23 -1.46
C SER A 564 -0.05 -32.26 -0.37
N ASN A 565 1.21 -32.28 0.09
CA ASN A 565 1.66 -33.08 1.22
C ASN A 565 1.75 -32.27 2.52
N SER A 566 1.04 -31.14 2.60
CA SER A 566 0.98 -30.29 3.79
C SER A 566 -0.44 -30.22 4.37
N VAL A 567 -0.55 -29.75 5.62
CA VAL A 567 -1.82 -29.44 6.28
C VAL A 567 -1.69 -28.13 7.07
N ASN A 568 -2.68 -27.26 6.95
CA ASN A 568 -2.74 -25.98 7.65
C ASN A 568 -3.66 -26.10 8.88
N ALA A 569 -3.19 -25.67 10.04
CA ALA A 569 -4.03 -25.58 11.22
C ALA A 569 -4.96 -24.35 11.16
N VAL A 570 -6.12 -24.43 11.82
CA VAL A 570 -6.94 -23.24 12.08
C VAL A 570 -6.09 -22.24 12.87
N PRO A 571 -5.95 -20.99 12.41
CA PRO A 571 -5.09 -20.01 13.05
C PRO A 571 -5.66 -19.54 14.38
N VAL A 572 -4.76 -19.13 15.28
CA VAL A 572 -5.10 -18.67 16.63
C VAL A 572 -4.62 -17.24 16.84
N THR A 573 -5.54 -16.35 17.18
CA THR A 573 -5.20 -14.96 17.53
C THR A 573 -4.90 -14.82 19.02
N VAL A 574 -3.84 -14.06 19.32
CA VAL A 574 -3.39 -13.69 20.66
C VAL A 574 -3.35 -12.16 20.77
N GLU A 575 -3.77 -11.63 21.92
CA GLU A 575 -3.67 -10.20 22.24
C GLU A 575 -2.49 -9.93 23.18
N VAL A 576 -1.49 -9.20 22.69
CA VAL A 576 -0.34 -8.76 23.49
C VAL A 576 -0.57 -7.34 23.99
N THR A 577 -0.95 -7.19 25.26
CA THR A 577 -1.38 -5.90 25.83
C THR A 577 -0.87 -5.73 27.27
N ASP A 578 -0.78 -4.50 27.79
CA ASP A 578 -0.36 -4.28 29.18
C ASP A 578 -1.37 -4.81 30.21
N ALA A 579 -2.63 -5.01 29.80
CA ALA A 579 -3.64 -5.70 30.58
C ALA A 579 -3.42 -7.22 30.42
N GLY A 580 -2.97 -7.86 31.51
CA GLY A 580 -2.86 -9.31 31.60
C GLY A 580 -4.21 -9.98 31.70
#